data_AF-A0A7I8W5X2-F1
#
_entry.id   AF-A0A7I8W5X2-F1
#
_cell.length_a   1.000
_cell.length_b   1.000
_cell.length_c   1.000
_cell.angle_alpha   90.00
_cell.angle_beta   90.00
_cell.angle_gamma   90.00
#
_symmetry.space_group_name_H-M   'P 1'
#
loop_
_entity.id
_entity.type
_entity.pdbx_description
1 polymer ?
#
loop_
_entity_poly.entity_id
_entity_poly.type
_entity_poly.pdbx_seq_one_letter_code
_entity_poly.pdbx_strand_id
1 'polypeptide(L)'
;MSGGSALFGLKALRQKWELIPLVGILGTACIGATAYSIYAVATKSDVRVNKTKAVAPWEEVNPNVPQKLLTLNQKYAENAELEALRKEIGSYKC
;
A
#
# COMPACT_ATOMS: atom_id res chain seq x y z
N MET A 1 -25.49 -22.96 4.39
CA MET A 1 -24.65 -23.57 5.44
C MET A 1 -23.49 -24.30 4.76
N SER A 2 -22.30 -23.72 4.70
CA SER A 2 -21.09 -24.42 4.24
C SER A 2 -19.90 -23.96 5.08
N GLY A 3 -19.79 -24.53 6.28
CA GLY A 3 -18.77 -24.19 7.29
C GLY A 3 -17.86 -25.37 7.63
N GLY A 4 -17.69 -26.34 6.71
CA GLY A 4 -17.00 -27.60 6.99
C GLY A 4 -15.58 -27.72 6.45
N SER A 5 -15.14 -26.86 5.54
CA SER A 5 -13.87 -27.04 4.79
C SER A 5 -12.62 -26.58 5.56
N ALA A 6 -12.70 -25.49 6.32
CA ALA A 6 -11.54 -24.96 7.06
C ALA A 6 -11.05 -25.91 8.18
N LEU A 7 -11.99 -26.63 8.82
CA LEU A 7 -11.69 -27.61 9.87
C LEU A 7 -10.99 -28.88 9.34
N PHE A 8 -11.14 -29.20 8.05
CA PHE A 8 -10.49 -30.36 7.43
C PHE A 8 -8.97 -30.15 7.27
N GLY A 9 -8.55 -28.93 6.89
CA GLY A 9 -7.12 -28.59 6.74
C GLY A 9 -6.35 -28.56 8.06
N LEU A 10 -6.96 -28.08 9.15
CA LEU A 10 -6.34 -28.05 10.48
C LEU A 10 -6.11 -29.46 11.05
N LYS A 11 -7.01 -30.41 10.77
CA LYS A 11 -6.82 -31.82 11.14
C LYS A 11 -5.66 -32.46 10.37
N ALA A 12 -5.51 -32.15 9.08
CA ALA A 12 -4.41 -32.66 8.26
C ALA A 12 -3.03 -32.15 8.72
N LEU A 13 -2.94 -30.88 9.13
CA LEU A 13 -1.71 -30.28 9.68
C LEU A 13 -1.30 -30.91 11.02
N ARG A 14 -2.26 -31.29 11.86
CA ARG A 14 -1.98 -31.98 13.14
C ARG A 14 -1.43 -33.40 12.95
N GLN A 15 -1.79 -34.04 11.84
CA GLN A 15 -1.36 -35.42 11.52
C GLN A 15 0.03 -35.47 10.85
N LYS A 16 0.48 -34.37 10.23
CA LYS A 16 1.77 -34.26 9.53
C LYS A 16 2.48 -32.96 9.91
N TRP A 17 3.39 -33.01 10.88
CA TRP A 17 4.02 -31.82 11.46
C TRP A 17 5.01 -31.13 10.51
N GLU A 18 5.54 -31.86 9.53
CA GLU A 18 6.44 -31.34 8.49
C GLU A 18 5.75 -30.33 7.56
N LEU A 19 4.42 -30.38 7.44
CA LEU A 19 3.63 -29.47 6.59
C LEU A 19 3.36 -28.11 7.24
N ILE A 20 3.50 -28.00 8.57
CA ILE A 20 3.26 -26.77 9.33
C ILE A 20 4.16 -25.62 8.85
N PRO A 21 5.50 -25.78 8.74
CA PRO A 21 6.36 -24.70 8.26
C PRO A 21 6.07 -24.33 6.80
N LEU A 22 5.76 -25.31 5.95
CA LEU A 22 5.47 -25.08 4.53
C LEU A 22 4.19 -24.23 4.34
N VAL A 23 3.11 -24.61 5.01
CA VAL A 23 1.84 -23.88 4.98
C VAL A 23 1.95 -22.53 5.69
N GLY A 24 2.79 -22.44 6.73
CA GLY A 24 3.10 -21.17 7.39
C GLY A 24 3.76 -20.16 6.44
N ILE A 25 4.82 -20.56 5.73
CA ILE A 25 5.51 -19.68 4.78
C ILE A 25 4.57 -19.29 3.64
N LEU A 26 3.85 -20.25 3.05
CA LEU A 26 2.90 -19.96 1.98
C LEU A 26 1.77 -19.03 2.44
N GLY A 27 1.21 -19.27 3.62
CA GLY A 27 0.15 -18.45 4.20
C GLY A 27 0.62 -17.01 4.46
N THR A 28 1.79 -16.86 5.10
CA THR A 28 2.38 -15.54 5.34
C THR A 28 2.71 -14.80 4.04
N ALA A 29 3.18 -15.49 3.00
CA ALA A 29 3.44 -14.90 1.69
C ALA A 29 2.16 -14.41 1.01
N CYS A 30 1.10 -15.23 0.97
CA CYS A 30 -0.19 -14.84 0.38
C CYS A 30 -0.84 -13.67 1.14
N ILE A 31 -0.84 -13.71 2.47
CA ILE A 31 -1.37 -12.63 3.31
C ILE A 31 -0.53 -11.36 3.15
N GLY A 32 0.80 -11.47 3.15
CA GLY A 32 1.70 -10.33 2.94
C GLY A 32 1.52 -9.68 1.58
N ALA A 33 1.42 -10.47 0.51
CA ALA A 33 1.22 -9.97 -0.85
C ALA A 33 -0.11 -9.24 -1.00
N THR A 34 -1.20 -9.81 -0.47
CA THR A 34 -2.53 -9.19 -0.49
C THR A 34 -2.61 -7.93 0.37
N ALA A 35 -2.05 -7.96 1.58
CA ALA A 35 -2.01 -6.79 2.45
C ALA A 35 -1.19 -5.64 1.83
N TYR A 36 -0.02 -5.95 1.25
CA TYR A 36 0.85 -4.95 0.64
C TYR A 36 0.22 -4.34 -0.62
N SER A 37 -0.44 -5.14 -1.45
CA SER A 37 -1.11 -4.62 -2.65
C SER A 37 -2.28 -3.69 -2.28
N ILE A 38 -3.08 -4.03 -1.26
CA ILE A 38 -4.12 -3.12 -0.75
C ILE A 38 -3.50 -1.84 -0.18
N TYR A 39 -2.46 -1.97 0.65
CA TYR A 39 -1.73 -0.82 1.22
C TYR A 39 -1.18 0.10 0.12
N ALA A 40 -0.53 -0.47 -0.90
CA ALA A 40 0.09 0.28 -1.98
C ALA A 40 -0.95 1.09 -2.76
N VAL A 41 -2.06 0.46 -3.14
CA VAL A 41 -3.12 1.14 -3.90
C VAL A 41 -3.84 2.21 -3.07
N ALA A 42 -4.07 1.96 -1.78
CA ALA A 42 -4.84 2.87 -0.93
C ALA A 42 -4.03 4.06 -0.40
N THR A 43 -2.73 3.88 -0.15
CA THR A 43 -1.93 4.87 0.59
C THR A 43 -0.82 5.54 -0.24
N LYS A 44 -0.40 4.94 -1.35
CA LYS A 44 0.66 5.53 -2.18
C LYS A 44 0.08 6.55 -3.14
N SER A 45 0.60 7.76 -3.07
CA SER A 45 0.33 8.86 -4.01
C SER A 45 0.88 8.60 -5.41
N ASP A 46 1.76 7.63 -5.59
CA ASP A 46 2.38 7.31 -6.89
C ASP A 46 1.41 6.67 -7.88
N VAL A 47 0.30 6.11 -7.39
CA VAL A 47 -0.68 5.39 -8.22
C VAL A 47 -1.91 6.25 -8.45
N ARG A 48 -2.19 6.60 -9.71
CA ARG A 48 -3.44 7.27 -10.09
C ARG A 48 -4.56 6.25 -10.27
N VAL A 49 -5.33 6.02 -9.21
CA VAL A 49 -6.53 5.17 -9.25
C VAL A 49 -7.69 5.88 -9.96
N ASN A 50 -7.92 7.16 -9.63
CA ASN A 50 -8.95 7.97 -10.26
C ASN A 50 -8.31 8.94 -11.27
N LYS A 51 -8.60 8.73 -12.56
CA LYS A 51 -8.10 9.58 -13.66
C LYS A 51 -8.95 10.82 -13.92
N THR A 52 -10.12 10.93 -13.32
CA THR A 52 -11.04 12.05 -13.50
C THR A 52 -10.63 13.28 -12.69
N LYS A 53 -9.79 13.10 -11.66
CA LYS A 53 -9.24 14.21 -10.88
C LYS A 53 -8.23 15.00 -11.72
N ALA A 54 -8.40 16.32 -11.76
CA ALA A 54 -7.54 17.23 -12.51
C ALA A 54 -6.12 17.33 -11.93
N VAL A 55 -5.99 17.16 -10.60
CA VAL A 55 -4.72 17.22 -9.90
C VAL A 55 -4.21 15.80 -9.65
N ALA A 56 -2.91 15.59 -9.89
CA ALA A 56 -2.30 14.30 -9.67
C ALA A 56 -2.03 14.07 -8.17
N PRO A 57 -2.18 12.83 -7.65
CA PRO A 57 -2.08 12.59 -6.21
C PRO A 57 -0.69 12.89 -5.61
N TRP A 58 0.38 12.77 -6.39
CA TRP A 58 1.75 13.14 -5.96
C TRP A 58 1.97 14.65 -5.80
N GLU A 59 1.08 15.48 -6.36
CA GLU A 59 1.17 16.93 -6.19
C GLU A 59 0.43 17.43 -4.94
N GLU A 60 -0.42 16.61 -4.32
CA GLU A 60 -1.19 16.96 -3.11
C GLU A 60 -0.55 16.37 -1.84
N VAL A 61 0.69 15.87 -1.93
CA VAL A 61 1.32 15.18 -0.79
C VAL A 61 1.87 16.19 0.20
N ASN A 62 1.41 16.11 1.45
CA ASN A 62 1.90 16.94 2.53
C ASN A 62 3.34 16.53 2.93
N PRO A 63 4.34 17.44 2.82
CA PRO A 63 5.72 17.15 3.19
C PRO A 63 5.93 16.97 4.70
N ASN A 64 5.02 17.48 5.55
CA ASN A 64 5.13 17.40 7.01
C ASN A 64 4.68 16.04 7.56
N VAL A 65 4.07 15.20 6.73
CA VAL A 65 3.58 13.88 7.12
C VAL A 65 4.56 12.81 6.61
N PRO A 66 4.83 11.75 7.38
CA PRO A 66 5.63 10.64 6.92
C PRO A 66 4.95 9.91 5.75
N GLN A 67 5.63 9.79 4.61
CA GLN A 67 5.07 9.20 3.38
C GLN A 67 5.21 7.66 3.28
N LYS A 68 5.93 7.04 4.21
CA LYS A 68 6.24 5.60 4.21
C LYS A 68 6.02 5.02 5.61
N LEU A 69 5.80 3.71 5.67
CA LEU A 69 5.62 2.96 6.93
C LEU A 69 6.77 3.22 7.91
N LEU A 70 8.00 3.33 7.38
CA LEU A 70 9.17 3.73 8.13
C LEU A 70 9.83 4.89 7.39
N THR A 71 9.94 6.02 8.06
CA THR A 71 10.60 7.22 7.56
C THR A 71 11.79 7.53 8.44
N LEU A 72 12.98 7.54 7.85
CA LEU A 72 14.22 7.93 8.51
C LEU A 72 14.76 9.15 7.77
N ASN A 73 15.04 10.23 8.49
CA ASN A 73 15.63 11.46 7.95
C ASN A 73 14.93 11.96 6.67
N GLN A 74 13.62 12.18 6.74
CA GLN A 74 12.84 12.71 5.62
C GLN A 74 13.39 14.08 5.18
N LYS A 75 13.91 14.15 3.95
CA LYS A 75 14.47 15.38 3.35
C LYS A 75 13.47 16.19 2.52
N TYR A 76 12.29 15.62 2.27
CA TYR A 76 11.26 16.26 1.47
C TYR A 76 10.59 17.36 2.31
N ALA A 77 10.75 18.60 1.89
CA ALA A 77 10.25 19.80 2.57
C ALA A 77 9.46 20.67 1.60
N GLU A 78 8.60 21.53 2.15
CA GLU A 78 7.81 22.50 1.39
C GLU A 78 8.73 23.53 0.72
N ASN A 79 8.46 23.86 -0.55
CA ASN A 79 9.22 24.85 -1.29
C ASN A 79 8.28 25.94 -1.83
N ALA A 80 8.41 27.14 -1.27
CA ALA A 80 7.56 28.29 -1.60
C ALA A 80 7.65 28.71 -3.08
N GLU A 81 8.82 28.55 -3.71
CA GLU A 81 9.01 28.88 -5.13
C GLU A 81 8.19 27.94 -6.02
N LEU A 82 8.18 26.64 -5.72
CA LEU A 82 7.39 25.65 -6.45
C LEU A 82 5.88 25.93 -6.30
N GLU A 83 5.43 26.36 -5.12
CA GLU A 83 4.02 26.73 -4.92
C GLU A 83 3.62 28.00 -5.66
N ALA A 84 4.49 29.02 -5.69
CA ALA A 84 4.26 30.25 -6.41
C ALA A 84 4.15 29.99 -7.92
N LEU A 85 5.11 29.24 -8.49
CA LEU A 85 5.08 28.83 -9.89
C LEU A 85 3.82 28.02 -10.24
N ARG A 86 3.36 27.17 -9.32
CA ARG A 86 2.13 26.40 -9.52
C ARG A 86 0.88 27.28 -9.55
N LYS A 87 0.84 28.35 -8.75
CA LYS A 87 -0.25 29.34 -8.76
C LYS A 87 -0.24 30.18 -10.05
N GLU A 88 0.94 30.52 -10.55
CA GLU A 88 1.12 31.35 -11.75
C GLU A 88 0.82 30.61 -13.06
N ILE A 89 1.36 29.40 -13.21
CA ILE A 89 1.25 28.63 -14.45
C ILE A 89 -0.08 27.87 -14.50
N GLY A 90 -0.72 27.66 -13.33
CA GLY A 90 -1.78 26.68 -13.17
C GLY A 90 -1.24 25.26 -13.27
N SER A 91 -1.91 24.30 -12.63
CA SER A 91 -1.54 22.88 -12.75
C SER A 91 -1.53 22.51 -14.24
N TYR A 92 -0.37 22.14 -14.79
CA TYR A 92 -0.24 21.70 -16.19
C TYR A 92 -1.11 20.45 -16.34
N LYS A 93 -2.28 20.62 -16.93
CA LYS A 93 -3.32 19.60 -16.94
C LYS A 93 -2.85 18.39 -17.75
N CYS A 94 -2.99 17.19 -17.18
CA CYS A 94 -3.15 15.95 -17.94
C CYS A 94 -4.64 15.71 -18.17
#